data_AF-A0A8T6ZQ78-F1
#
_entry.id   AF-A0A8T6ZQ78-F1
#
_cell.length_a   1.000
_cell.length_b   1.000
_cell.length_c   1.000
_cell.angle_alpha   90.00
_cell.angle_beta   90.00
_cell.angle_gamma   90.00
#
_symmetry.space_group_name_H-M   'P 1'
#
loop_
_entity.id
_entity.type
_entity.pdbx_description
1 polymer ?
#
loop_
_entity_poly.entity_id
_entity_poly.type
_entity_poly.pdbx_seq_one_letter_code
_entity_poly.pdbx_strand_id
1 'polypeptide(L)'
;LAPTVEPLALEGTAQVDPGTEIKVRSAVADPEGGDLRVRWVLRPEAAEYATGGDFRPNVPDIDGVVIESSAEGARLRMPEEPGPYRLFFYAYDAAGNAATANVPLLVKGEPRTRFPVSAYEDSFEAMPWAPSGWMGNVESLTLDGEYQAQPAHDGAASIRMRYEGKFGGGGVAWQNPPNNWGDLDGGYDLTGATALELWARGEYGGEKVSFGVGIIQKDKAYPDSGIRKVDGIVLTREWQRYTIPLKKVDLSSIKTGFVVTLTGRRTPVTVYLDSIRFVR
;
A
#
# COMPACT_ATOMS: atom_id res chain seq x y z
N LEU A 1 -18.58 34.60 -11.07
CA LEU A 1 -17.98 33.94 -12.24
C LEU A 1 -16.91 33.00 -11.70
N ALA A 2 -16.63 31.87 -12.35
CA ALA A 2 -15.57 31.00 -11.84
C ALA A 2 -14.19 31.68 -11.97
N PRO A 3 -13.26 31.43 -11.03
CA PRO A 3 -11.88 31.89 -11.16
C PRO A 3 -11.21 31.30 -12.41
N THR A 4 -10.16 31.96 -12.88
CA THR A 4 -9.32 31.49 -14.00
C THR A 4 -7.89 31.31 -13.53
N VAL A 5 -7.18 30.37 -14.16
CA VAL A 5 -5.77 30.11 -13.87
C VAL A 5 -5.02 29.81 -15.17
N GLU A 6 -3.84 30.41 -15.34
CA GLU A 6 -2.93 30.10 -16.43
C GLU A 6 -2.14 28.81 -16.16
N PRO A 7 -1.50 28.19 -17.17
CA PRO A 7 -0.59 27.07 -16.95
C PRO A 7 0.47 27.39 -15.90
N LEU A 8 0.74 26.44 -15.00
CA LEU A 8 1.75 26.61 -13.96
C LEU A 8 3.14 26.78 -14.57
N ALA A 9 3.90 27.77 -14.08
CA ALA A 9 5.25 28.06 -14.56
C ALA A 9 6.31 27.59 -13.56
N LEU A 10 7.20 26.70 -14.01
CA LEU A 10 8.32 26.22 -13.19
C LEU A 10 9.51 27.20 -13.28
N GLU A 11 10.12 27.50 -12.14
CA GLU A 11 11.45 28.12 -12.12
C GLU A 11 12.51 27.02 -12.31
N GLY A 12 12.81 26.68 -13.56
CA GLY A 12 13.79 25.66 -13.92
C GLY A 12 13.20 24.53 -14.76
N THR A 13 13.76 23.32 -14.64
CA THR A 13 13.36 22.15 -15.41
C THR A 13 12.33 21.30 -14.66
N ALA A 14 11.41 20.66 -15.39
CA ALA A 14 10.47 19.69 -14.83
C ALA A 14 11.15 18.40 -14.35
N GLN A 15 12.38 18.14 -14.82
CA GLN A 15 13.19 16.99 -14.42
C GLN A 15 14.26 17.44 -13.42
N VAL A 16 14.25 16.85 -12.22
CA VAL A 16 15.05 17.29 -11.06
C VAL A 16 15.62 16.09 -10.31
N ASP A 17 16.70 16.31 -9.57
CA ASP A 17 17.31 15.28 -8.73
C ASP A 17 16.50 15.09 -7.42
N PRO A 18 16.56 13.90 -6.78
CA PRO A 18 15.90 13.63 -5.49
C PRO A 18 16.17 14.72 -4.44
N GLY A 19 15.14 15.08 -3.65
CA GLY A 19 15.26 16.08 -2.58
C GLY A 19 15.42 17.53 -3.04
N THR A 20 15.45 17.81 -4.35
CA THR A 20 15.61 19.17 -4.89
C THR A 20 14.42 20.06 -4.51
N GLU A 21 14.69 21.29 -4.08
CA GLU A 21 13.66 22.31 -3.93
C GLU A 21 13.35 22.99 -5.26
N ILE A 22 12.07 23.09 -5.58
CA ILE A 22 11.57 23.77 -6.78
C ILE A 22 10.62 24.89 -6.41
N LYS A 23 10.53 25.90 -7.28
CA LYS A 23 9.54 26.98 -7.19
C LYS A 23 8.63 26.92 -8.40
N VAL A 24 7.34 27.09 -8.13
CA VAL A 24 6.28 27.07 -9.14
C VAL A 24 5.46 28.34 -8.96
N ARG A 25 5.18 29.03 -10.07
CA ARG A 25 4.34 30.22 -10.10
C ARG A 25 2.98 29.88 -10.70
N SER A 26 1.96 30.55 -10.20
CA SER A 26 0.59 30.53 -10.73
C SER A 26 0.14 31.95 -11.01
N ALA A 27 -0.58 32.13 -12.12
CA ALA A 27 -1.33 33.35 -12.39
C ALA A 27 -2.82 32.98 -12.30
N VAL A 28 -3.41 33.25 -11.14
CA VAL A 28 -4.83 32.98 -10.85
C VAL A 28 -5.54 34.31 -10.63
N ALA A 29 -6.77 34.42 -11.14
CA ALA A 29 -7.60 35.60 -10.95
C ALA A 29 -9.05 35.22 -10.70
N ASP A 30 -9.69 35.92 -9.78
CA ASP A 30 -11.13 35.93 -9.65
C ASP A 30 -11.69 37.06 -10.54
N PRO A 31 -12.57 36.79 -11.51
CA PRO A 31 -13.13 37.84 -12.38
C PRO A 31 -13.89 38.93 -11.63
N GLU A 32 -14.35 38.66 -10.41
CA GLU A 32 -15.09 39.58 -9.55
C GLU A 32 -14.18 40.25 -8.51
N GLY A 33 -12.88 39.92 -8.52
CA GLY A 33 -11.87 40.49 -7.62
C GLY A 33 -11.97 39.99 -6.18
N GLY A 34 -12.67 38.86 -5.96
CA GLY A 34 -12.80 38.23 -4.65
C GLY A 34 -11.52 37.53 -4.20
N ASP A 35 -11.40 37.32 -2.87
CA ASP A 35 -10.33 36.53 -2.29
C ASP A 35 -10.45 35.05 -2.69
N LEU A 36 -9.31 34.42 -3.01
CA LEU A 36 -9.25 33.02 -3.42
C LEU A 36 -8.59 32.15 -2.35
N ARG A 37 -9.23 31.04 -2.02
CA ARG A 37 -8.63 29.97 -1.21
C ARG A 37 -7.92 28.99 -2.14
N VAL A 38 -6.62 28.80 -1.93
CA VAL A 38 -5.81 27.93 -2.77
C VAL A 38 -5.31 26.69 -2.06
N ARG A 39 -5.06 25.62 -2.82
CA ARG A 39 -4.47 24.37 -2.35
C ARG A 39 -3.49 23.83 -3.39
N TRP A 40 -2.30 23.46 -2.94
CA TRP A 40 -1.28 22.80 -3.74
C TRP A 40 -1.11 21.36 -3.28
N VAL A 41 -1.02 20.43 -4.24
CA VAL A 41 -0.96 18.99 -3.94
C VAL A 41 0.00 18.31 -4.92
N LEU A 42 0.99 17.59 -4.42
CA LEU A 42 1.82 16.70 -5.24
C LEU A 42 1.30 15.26 -5.12
N ARG A 43 1.17 14.58 -6.25
CA ARG A 43 0.85 13.14 -6.31
C ARG A 43 1.87 12.42 -7.17
N PRO A 44 2.21 11.16 -6.87
CA PRO A 44 2.86 10.30 -7.85
C PRO A 44 1.94 10.17 -9.07
N GLU A 45 2.53 10.19 -10.26
CA GLU A 45 1.80 9.88 -11.47
C GLU A 45 1.70 8.36 -11.57
N ALA A 46 0.49 7.84 -11.79
CA ALA A 46 0.31 6.42 -12.02
C ALA A 46 1.14 6.03 -13.24
N ALA A 47 2.10 5.12 -13.07
CA ALA A 47 2.84 4.58 -14.21
C ALA A 47 1.85 3.89 -15.14
N GLU A 48 1.71 4.39 -16.37
CA GLU A 48 0.90 3.78 -17.43
C GLU A 48 1.55 2.47 -17.91
N TYR A 49 1.65 1.46 -17.05
CA TYR A 49 2.09 0.13 -17.47
C TYR A 49 1.30 -0.96 -16.75
N ALA A 50 -0.02 -0.95 -16.96
CA ALA A 50 -0.84 -2.15 -16.85
C ALA A 50 -1.53 -2.38 -18.20
N THR A 51 -0.88 -3.12 -19.09
CA THR A 51 -1.52 -3.76 -20.24
C THR A 51 -2.47 -4.83 -19.70
N GLY A 52 -3.65 -4.44 -19.22
CA GLY A 52 -4.55 -5.37 -18.55
C GLY A 52 -5.88 -4.81 -18.04
N GLY A 53 -6.14 -3.50 -18.10
CA GLY A 53 -7.48 -2.94 -17.84
C GLY A 53 -7.99 -3.04 -16.38
N ASP A 54 -7.23 -3.59 -15.45
CA ASP A 54 -7.60 -3.66 -14.04
C ASP A 54 -7.21 -2.40 -13.24
N PHE A 55 -7.88 -2.30 -12.09
CA PHE A 55 -7.97 -1.17 -11.15
C PHE A 55 -6.66 -0.41 -10.88
N ARG A 56 -6.81 0.91 -10.69
CA ARG A 56 -5.73 1.85 -10.37
C ARG A 56 -5.92 2.30 -8.92
N PRO A 57 -4.99 2.00 -7.99
CA PRO A 57 -5.05 2.60 -6.67
C PRO A 57 -5.01 4.12 -6.80
N ASN A 58 -5.95 4.81 -6.14
CA ASN A 58 -5.89 6.25 -6.04
C ASN A 58 -4.65 6.60 -5.24
N VAL A 59 -3.63 7.16 -5.89
CA VAL A 59 -2.36 7.43 -5.22
C VAL A 59 -2.56 8.65 -4.32
N PRO A 60 -2.38 8.51 -2.98
CA PRO A 60 -2.66 9.60 -2.06
C PRO A 60 -1.73 10.79 -2.29
N ASP A 61 -2.18 11.95 -1.81
CA ASP A 61 -1.38 13.17 -1.74
C ASP A 61 -0.10 12.90 -0.93
N ILE A 62 1.03 13.45 -1.37
CA ILE A 62 2.29 13.35 -0.60
C ILE A 62 2.34 14.52 0.39
N ASP A 63 2.25 14.21 1.67
CA ASP A 63 2.32 15.20 2.73
C ASP A 63 3.74 15.76 2.93
N GLY A 64 3.84 16.98 3.44
CA GLY A 64 5.11 17.60 3.85
C GLY A 64 6.03 18.06 2.72
N VAL A 65 5.63 17.92 1.45
CA VAL A 65 6.43 18.37 0.29
C VAL A 65 6.29 19.86 0.00
N VAL A 66 5.14 20.46 0.31
CA VAL A 66 4.91 21.91 0.12
C VAL A 66 5.47 22.65 1.33
N ILE A 67 6.56 23.39 1.11
CA ILE A 67 7.25 24.16 2.16
C ILE A 67 6.53 25.48 2.39
N GLU A 68 6.18 26.16 1.29
CA GLU A 68 5.50 27.46 1.29
C GLU A 68 4.49 27.48 0.13
N SER A 69 3.34 28.11 0.33
CA SER A 69 2.32 28.26 -0.71
C SER A 69 1.52 29.53 -0.58
N SER A 70 1.11 30.06 -1.73
CA SER A 70 0.29 31.26 -1.91
C SER A 70 -0.54 31.13 -3.20
N ALA A 71 -1.31 32.16 -3.53
CA ALA A 71 -2.04 32.22 -4.80
C ALA A 71 -1.12 32.49 -6.00
N GLU A 72 0.05 33.09 -5.76
CA GLU A 72 1.06 33.45 -6.76
C GLU A 72 2.04 32.31 -7.04
N GLY A 73 2.11 31.31 -6.15
CA GLY A 73 3.01 30.18 -6.32
C GLY A 73 3.23 29.34 -5.06
N ALA A 74 4.06 28.31 -5.22
CA ALA A 74 4.50 27.42 -4.15
C ALA A 74 5.99 27.07 -4.26
N ARG A 75 6.60 26.79 -3.11
CA ARG A 75 7.92 26.18 -3.00
C ARG A 75 7.77 24.76 -2.47
N LEU A 76 8.33 23.80 -3.18
CA LEU A 76 8.21 22.37 -2.86
C LEU A 76 9.58 21.75 -2.71
N ARG A 77 9.72 20.79 -1.79
CA ARG A 77 10.83 19.84 -1.78
C ARG A 77 10.38 18.56 -2.44
N MET A 78 11.05 18.20 -3.54
CA MET A 78 10.71 17.00 -4.29
C MET A 78 11.05 15.74 -3.48
N PRO A 79 10.25 14.66 -3.61
CA PRO A 79 10.51 13.43 -2.88
C PRO A 79 11.88 12.82 -3.21
N GLU A 80 12.39 12.01 -2.28
CA GLU A 80 13.61 11.22 -2.49
C GLU A 80 13.40 10.05 -3.47
N GLU A 81 12.15 9.60 -3.62
CA GLU A 81 11.81 8.50 -4.51
C GLU A 81 11.81 8.95 -5.98
N PRO A 82 12.58 8.29 -6.87
CA PRO A 82 12.52 8.57 -8.30
C PRO A 82 11.15 8.24 -8.90
N GLY A 83 10.81 8.92 -9.98
CA GLY A 83 9.63 8.61 -10.77
C GLY A 83 8.82 9.85 -11.15
N PRO A 84 7.74 9.64 -11.91
CA PRO A 84 6.87 10.71 -12.34
C PRO A 84 5.93 11.15 -11.21
N TYR A 85 5.66 12.45 -11.16
CA TYR A 85 4.77 13.11 -10.23
C TYR A 85 3.95 14.16 -10.99
N ARG A 86 2.82 14.56 -10.42
CA ARG A 86 2.02 15.67 -10.92
C ARG A 86 1.69 16.61 -9.77
N LEU A 87 2.04 17.87 -9.93
CA LEU A 87 1.67 18.94 -9.02
C LEU A 87 0.33 19.52 -9.49
N PHE A 88 -0.64 19.55 -8.59
CA PHE A 88 -1.95 20.15 -8.80
C PHE A 88 -2.07 21.45 -8.01
N PHE A 89 -2.72 22.43 -8.62
CA PHE A 89 -3.15 23.68 -8.02
C PHE A 89 -4.68 23.78 -8.14
N TYR A 90 -5.33 24.07 -7.02
CA TYR A 90 -6.76 24.31 -6.93
C TYR A 90 -6.97 25.71 -6.34
N ALA A 91 -7.83 26.51 -6.95
CA ALA A 91 -8.29 27.78 -6.41
C ALA A 91 -9.81 27.78 -6.30
N TYR A 92 -10.34 28.26 -5.18
CA TYR A 92 -11.77 28.32 -4.89
C TYR A 92 -12.18 29.75 -4.53
N ASP A 93 -13.28 30.21 -5.09
CA ASP A 93 -13.94 31.45 -4.66
C ASP A 93 -14.85 31.20 -3.44
N ALA A 94 -15.47 32.27 -2.94
CA ALA A 94 -16.40 32.20 -1.80
C ALA A 94 -17.71 31.46 -2.11
N ALA A 95 -18.09 31.35 -3.38
CA ALA A 95 -19.28 30.63 -3.83
C ALA A 95 -19.02 29.13 -4.07
N GLY A 96 -17.75 28.70 -4.01
CA GLY A 96 -17.33 27.33 -4.25
C GLY A 96 -17.00 26.99 -5.70
N ASN A 97 -16.97 27.97 -6.61
CA ASN A 97 -16.45 27.74 -7.97
C ASN A 97 -14.95 27.51 -7.92
N ALA A 98 -14.43 26.70 -8.85
CA ALA A 98 -13.04 26.26 -8.82
C ALA A 98 -12.32 26.45 -10.14
N ALA A 99 -11.03 26.79 -10.05
CA ALA A 99 -10.06 26.74 -11.14
C ALA A 99 -8.98 25.71 -10.81
N THR A 100 -8.52 24.96 -11.81
CA THR A 100 -7.46 23.97 -11.61
C THR A 100 -6.37 24.09 -12.66
N ALA A 101 -5.13 23.92 -12.22
CA ALA A 101 -3.97 23.79 -13.09
C ALA A 101 -3.06 22.67 -12.56
N ASN A 102 -2.25 22.08 -13.43
CA ASN A 102 -1.29 21.07 -13.00
C ASN A 102 -0.08 21.04 -13.93
N VAL A 103 1.04 20.52 -13.41
CA VAL A 103 2.29 20.36 -14.16
C VAL A 103 2.94 19.01 -13.82
N PRO A 104 3.36 18.22 -14.83
CA PRO A 104 4.11 17.00 -14.59
C PRO A 104 5.55 17.32 -14.15
N LEU A 105 6.06 16.52 -13.24
CA LEU A 105 7.41 16.62 -12.66
C LEU A 105 8.04 15.23 -12.67
N LEU A 106 9.35 15.17 -12.92
CA LEU A 106 10.10 13.91 -12.94
C LEU A 106 11.26 14.00 -11.96
N VAL A 107 11.24 13.18 -10.92
CA VAL A 107 12.42 12.96 -10.08
C VAL A 107 13.30 11.92 -10.76
N LYS A 108 14.54 12.30 -11.09
CA LYS A 108 15.51 11.45 -11.78
C LYS A 108 15.88 10.23 -10.93
N GLY A 109 16.17 9.13 -11.62
CA GLY A 109 16.64 7.88 -11.04
C GLY A 109 15.91 6.69 -11.64
N GLU A 110 16.30 5.50 -11.22
CA GLU A 110 15.59 4.27 -11.58
C GLU A 110 14.26 4.20 -10.82
N PRO A 111 13.14 3.92 -11.50
CA PRO A 111 11.86 3.69 -10.85
C PRO A 111 12.01 2.62 -9.77
N ARG A 112 11.44 2.88 -8.60
CA ARG A 112 11.41 1.93 -7.49
C ARG A 112 9.98 1.79 -6.99
N THR A 113 9.70 0.62 -6.42
CA THR A 113 8.45 0.39 -5.71
C THR A 113 8.28 1.43 -4.61
N ARG A 114 7.12 2.08 -4.62
CA ARG A 114 6.74 3.08 -3.62
C ARG A 114 6.15 2.36 -2.41
N PHE A 115 6.51 2.83 -1.23
CA PHE A 115 6.01 2.28 0.03
C PHE A 115 5.06 3.26 0.73
N PRO A 116 4.05 2.76 1.47
CA PRO A 116 3.77 1.35 1.74
C PRO A 116 3.16 0.60 0.53
N VAL A 117 3.39 -0.71 0.45
CA VAL A 117 2.66 -1.61 -0.46
C VAL A 117 1.77 -2.51 0.37
N SER A 118 0.45 -2.38 0.21
CA SER A 118 -0.53 -3.14 0.98
C SER A 118 -0.73 -4.54 0.40
N ALA A 119 -0.79 -5.54 1.29
CA ALA A 119 -1.28 -6.88 1.00
C ALA A 119 -2.73 -7.06 1.47
N TYR A 120 -3.21 -6.19 2.37
CA TYR A 120 -4.60 -6.09 2.79
C TYR A 120 -4.88 -4.73 3.45
N GLU A 121 -6.05 -4.14 3.16
CA GLU A 121 -6.58 -2.95 3.83
C GLU A 121 -7.99 -3.22 4.38
N ASP A 122 -9.04 -3.14 3.55
CA ASP A 122 -10.43 -3.38 3.95
C ASP A 122 -11.07 -4.61 3.26
N SER A 123 -10.54 -5.01 2.10
CA SER A 123 -11.05 -6.15 1.35
C SER A 123 -9.93 -6.82 0.55
N PHE A 124 -10.26 -7.92 -0.13
CA PHE A 124 -9.33 -8.57 -1.06
C PHE A 124 -9.37 -7.96 -2.47
N GLU A 125 -10.27 -7.00 -2.71
CA GLU A 125 -10.36 -6.34 -4.01
C GLU A 125 -9.13 -5.46 -4.25
N ALA A 126 -8.68 -5.41 -5.51
CA ALA A 126 -7.57 -4.56 -5.94
C ALA A 126 -6.24 -4.75 -5.18
N MET A 127 -6.05 -5.89 -4.50
CA MET A 127 -4.80 -6.21 -3.82
C MET A 127 -3.78 -6.83 -4.79
N PRO A 128 -2.46 -6.56 -4.63
CA PRO A 128 -1.44 -7.11 -5.53
C PRO A 128 -1.40 -8.65 -5.54
N TRP A 129 -1.72 -9.26 -4.39
CA TRP A 129 -1.78 -10.70 -4.20
C TRP A 129 -3.17 -11.15 -3.73
N ALA A 130 -3.61 -12.32 -4.20
CA ALA A 130 -4.89 -12.92 -3.82
C ALA A 130 -4.70 -14.07 -2.80
N PRO A 131 -5.55 -14.21 -1.77
CA PRO A 131 -5.50 -15.29 -0.77
C PRO A 131 -5.90 -16.65 -1.37
N SER A 132 -5.03 -17.22 -2.17
CA SER A 132 -5.29 -18.42 -2.99
C SER A 132 -4.38 -19.60 -2.64
N GLY A 133 -3.33 -19.38 -1.84
CA GLY A 133 -2.41 -20.42 -1.41
C GLY A 133 -2.87 -21.11 -0.13
N TRP A 134 -3.96 -21.88 -0.21
CA TRP A 134 -4.49 -22.63 0.94
C TRP A 134 -3.63 -23.85 1.27
N MET A 135 -3.27 -24.03 2.54
CA MET A 135 -2.37 -25.12 2.98
C MET A 135 -2.75 -25.70 4.34
N GLY A 136 -2.35 -26.95 4.58
CA GLY A 136 -2.69 -27.69 5.79
C GLY A 136 -4.11 -28.27 5.72
N ASN A 137 -4.82 -28.32 6.85
CA ASN A 137 -6.19 -28.82 6.90
C ASN A 137 -7.17 -27.72 6.47
N VAL A 138 -7.28 -27.53 5.16
CA VAL A 138 -8.08 -26.47 4.52
C VAL A 138 -9.59 -26.68 4.68
N GLU A 139 -10.05 -27.93 4.79
CA GLU A 139 -11.48 -28.25 4.98
C GLU A 139 -12.04 -27.71 6.29
N SER A 140 -11.17 -27.49 7.28
CA SER A 140 -11.52 -26.91 8.58
C SER A 140 -11.16 -25.43 8.70
N LEU A 141 -10.76 -24.78 7.61
CA LEU A 141 -10.27 -23.40 7.60
C LEU A 141 -11.23 -22.51 6.80
N THR A 142 -11.59 -21.37 7.36
CA THR A 142 -12.37 -20.34 6.68
C THR A 142 -11.64 -19.00 6.76
N LEU A 143 -11.83 -18.19 5.72
CA LEU A 143 -11.26 -16.86 5.57
C LEU A 143 -12.34 -15.93 5.04
N ASP A 144 -12.49 -14.78 5.70
CA ASP A 144 -13.45 -13.74 5.37
C ASP A 144 -12.69 -12.41 5.39
N GLY A 145 -12.55 -11.78 4.23
CA GLY A 145 -11.74 -10.58 4.04
C GLY A 145 -12.47 -9.27 4.31
N GLU A 146 -13.78 -9.32 4.57
CA GLU A 146 -14.64 -8.14 4.72
C GLU A 146 -15.46 -8.25 6.00
N TYR A 147 -14.85 -8.80 7.07
CA TYR A 147 -15.56 -9.07 8.31
C TYR A 147 -15.81 -7.78 9.09
N GLN A 148 -17.09 -7.42 9.26
CA GLN A 148 -17.53 -6.17 9.89
C GLN A 148 -18.28 -6.38 11.22
N ALA A 149 -18.51 -7.63 11.64
CA ALA A 149 -19.30 -7.90 12.85
C ALA A 149 -18.52 -7.66 14.17
N GLN A 150 -17.23 -7.34 14.09
CA GLN A 150 -16.45 -6.80 15.21
C GLN A 150 -15.64 -5.59 14.70
N PRO A 151 -15.23 -4.67 15.59
CA PRO A 151 -14.42 -3.52 15.19
C PRO A 151 -13.11 -3.95 14.53
N ALA A 152 -12.87 -3.41 13.32
CA ALA A 152 -11.58 -3.43 12.64
C ALA A 152 -10.54 -2.62 13.45
N HIS A 153 -9.27 -2.81 13.13
CA HIS A 153 -8.21 -1.95 13.66
C HIS A 153 -8.20 -0.61 12.91
N ASP A 154 -8.28 -0.66 11.58
CA ASP A 154 -8.38 0.51 10.70
C ASP A 154 -9.50 0.29 9.68
N GLY A 155 -9.99 1.36 9.07
CA GLY A 155 -11.04 1.25 8.04
C GLY A 155 -12.38 0.68 8.53
N ALA A 156 -13.06 -0.04 7.65
CA ALA A 156 -14.41 -0.56 7.87
C ALA A 156 -14.45 -2.06 8.16
N ALA A 157 -13.44 -2.83 7.71
CA ALA A 157 -13.45 -4.28 7.80
C ALA A 157 -12.08 -4.85 8.16
N SER A 158 -12.07 -6.11 8.59
CA SER A 158 -10.85 -6.86 8.88
C SER A 158 -10.93 -8.26 8.31
N ILE A 159 -9.78 -8.92 8.18
CA ILE A 159 -9.74 -10.35 7.90
C ILE A 159 -10.17 -11.09 9.15
N ARG A 160 -11.13 -12.01 9.03
CA ARG A 160 -11.38 -13.07 10.01
C ARG A 160 -10.92 -14.40 9.43
N MET A 161 -9.97 -15.04 10.12
CA MET A 161 -9.51 -16.38 9.80
C MET A 161 -9.90 -17.33 10.93
N ARG A 162 -10.60 -18.41 10.61
CA ARG A 162 -11.12 -19.36 11.60
C ARG A 162 -10.77 -20.79 11.24
N TYR A 163 -10.21 -21.50 12.20
CA TYR A 163 -9.84 -22.90 12.10
C TYR A 163 -10.60 -23.75 13.14
N GLU A 164 -11.34 -24.76 12.68
CA GLU A 164 -12.17 -25.62 13.53
C GLU A 164 -11.58 -27.02 13.77
N GLY A 165 -10.44 -27.32 13.17
CA GLY A 165 -9.77 -28.61 13.35
C GLY A 165 -9.17 -28.76 14.75
N LYS A 166 -9.36 -29.95 15.36
CA LYS A 166 -8.87 -30.23 16.72
C LYS A 166 -7.34 -30.39 16.81
N PHE A 167 -6.71 -30.88 15.74
CA PHE A 167 -5.28 -31.16 15.65
C PHE A 167 -4.74 -30.72 14.28
N GLY A 168 -3.44 -30.39 14.21
CA GLY A 168 -2.79 -29.89 13.00
C GLY A 168 -2.84 -28.36 12.91
N GLY A 169 -2.98 -27.84 11.70
CA GLY A 169 -3.05 -26.42 11.42
C GLY A 169 -3.49 -26.14 9.99
N GLY A 170 -3.78 -24.88 9.72
CA GLY A 170 -4.19 -24.41 8.41
C GLY A 170 -3.54 -23.05 8.13
N GLY A 171 -3.31 -22.75 6.87
CA GLY A 171 -2.70 -21.49 6.47
C GLY A 171 -3.23 -21.02 5.13
N VAL A 172 -3.05 -19.72 4.89
CA VAL A 172 -3.32 -19.11 3.59
C VAL A 172 -2.14 -18.24 3.21
N ALA A 173 -1.78 -18.34 1.94
CA ALA A 173 -0.75 -17.53 1.31
C ALA A 173 -1.39 -16.61 0.26
N TRP A 174 -1.02 -15.34 0.28
CA TRP A 174 -1.42 -14.35 -0.69
C TRP A 174 -0.47 -14.45 -1.88
N GLN A 175 -0.98 -14.91 -3.02
CA GLN A 175 -0.19 -15.30 -4.19
C GLN A 175 -0.47 -14.41 -5.42
N ASN A 176 0.56 -14.23 -6.24
CA ASN A 176 0.50 -13.58 -7.54
C ASN A 176 1.27 -14.41 -8.60
N PRO A 177 0.63 -14.71 -9.75
CA PRO A 177 -0.83 -14.75 -9.93
C PRO A 177 -1.50 -15.69 -8.91
N PRO A 178 -2.84 -15.67 -8.79
CA PRO A 178 -3.54 -16.57 -7.87
C PRO A 178 -3.20 -18.05 -8.13
N ASN A 179 -3.10 -18.85 -7.07
CA ASN A 179 -2.71 -20.27 -7.08
C ASN A 179 -1.28 -20.55 -7.58
N ASN A 180 -0.38 -19.55 -7.54
CA ASN A 180 1.00 -19.75 -7.97
C ASN A 180 1.86 -20.48 -6.92
N TRP A 181 2.13 -21.76 -7.14
CA TRP A 181 3.02 -22.60 -6.31
C TRP A 181 4.44 -22.76 -6.89
N GLY A 182 4.84 -21.85 -7.76
CA GLY A 182 6.18 -21.78 -8.38
C GLY A 182 6.25 -22.30 -9.81
N ASP A 183 5.10 -22.54 -10.42
CA ASP A 183 4.96 -23.00 -11.81
C ASP A 183 4.69 -21.84 -12.78
N LEU A 184 4.31 -20.67 -12.25
CA LEU A 184 4.01 -19.46 -13.02
C LEU A 184 4.98 -18.34 -12.64
N ASP A 185 5.33 -17.53 -13.63
CA ASP A 185 5.99 -16.25 -13.37
C ASP A 185 5.03 -15.28 -12.66
N GLY A 186 5.53 -14.10 -12.29
CA GLY A 186 4.79 -13.05 -11.60
C GLY A 186 5.43 -12.71 -10.26
N GLY A 187 4.61 -12.16 -9.37
CA GLY A 187 5.08 -11.53 -8.15
C GLY A 187 5.56 -10.09 -8.39
N TYR A 188 5.94 -9.45 -7.30
CA TYR A 188 6.31 -8.03 -7.30
C TYR A 188 7.73 -7.84 -6.79
N ASP A 189 8.41 -6.83 -7.33
CA ASP A 189 9.66 -6.33 -6.76
C ASP A 189 9.34 -5.44 -5.57
N LEU A 190 9.78 -5.84 -4.38
CA LEU A 190 9.65 -5.09 -3.13
C LEU A 190 11.03 -4.66 -2.60
N THR A 191 12.02 -4.55 -3.48
CA THR A 191 13.35 -4.06 -3.15
C THR A 191 13.26 -2.69 -2.49
N GLY A 192 13.80 -2.60 -1.27
CA GLY A 192 13.74 -1.40 -0.44
C GLY A 192 12.82 -1.53 0.78
N ALA A 193 11.91 -2.51 0.80
CA ALA A 193 11.13 -2.81 2.01
C ALA A 193 12.06 -3.24 3.15
N THR A 194 11.85 -2.67 4.33
CA THR A 194 12.62 -3.02 5.54
C THR A 194 11.82 -3.88 6.51
N ALA A 195 10.49 -3.87 6.41
CA ALA A 195 9.60 -4.70 7.19
C ALA A 195 8.26 -4.97 6.49
N LEU A 196 7.61 -6.07 6.89
CA LEU A 196 6.17 -6.27 6.73
C LEU A 196 5.51 -5.98 8.08
N GLU A 197 4.63 -4.99 8.12
CA GLU A 197 3.82 -4.64 9.29
C GLU A 197 2.41 -5.19 9.13
N LEU A 198 1.80 -5.61 10.24
CA LEU A 198 0.40 -5.99 10.30
C LEU A 198 -0.16 -5.79 11.70
N TRP A 199 -1.49 -5.64 11.79
CA TRP A 199 -2.20 -5.72 13.05
C TRP A 199 -2.89 -7.07 13.17
N ALA A 200 -2.82 -7.66 14.36
CA ALA A 200 -3.49 -8.92 14.64
C ALA A 200 -4.02 -8.99 16.07
N ARG A 201 -5.10 -9.74 16.25
CA ARG A 201 -5.60 -10.18 17.56
C ARG A 201 -6.26 -11.55 17.47
N GLY A 202 -6.33 -12.24 18.59
CA GLY A 202 -7.10 -13.46 18.74
C GLY A 202 -8.50 -13.16 19.28
N GLU A 203 -9.45 -14.06 19.04
CA GLU A 203 -10.80 -13.96 19.62
C GLU A 203 -10.76 -14.03 21.16
N TYR A 204 -9.96 -14.95 21.71
CA TYR A 204 -9.89 -15.19 23.16
C TYR A 204 -8.54 -14.86 23.78
N GLY A 205 -7.50 -14.68 22.97
CA GLY A 205 -6.12 -14.62 23.42
C GLY A 205 -5.53 -16.03 23.60
N GLY A 206 -4.22 -16.16 23.37
CA GLY A 206 -3.52 -17.44 23.41
C GLY A 206 -3.55 -18.23 22.09
N GLU A 207 -4.25 -17.74 21.06
CA GLU A 207 -4.16 -18.26 19.70
C GLU A 207 -2.72 -18.19 19.18
N LYS A 208 -2.23 -19.27 18.58
CA LYS A 208 -0.86 -19.38 18.06
C LYS A 208 -0.84 -19.26 16.56
N VAL A 209 -0.04 -18.31 16.08
CA VAL A 209 0.09 -18.00 14.66
C VAL A 209 1.56 -17.90 14.24
N SER A 210 1.77 -17.99 12.93
CA SER A 210 3.02 -17.56 12.30
C SER A 210 2.70 -16.63 11.15
N PHE A 211 3.56 -15.66 10.93
CA PHE A 211 3.45 -14.72 9.81
C PHE A 211 4.72 -14.74 8.96
N GLY A 212 4.61 -14.45 7.67
CA GLY A 212 5.76 -14.41 6.80
C GLY A 212 5.51 -13.82 5.41
N VAL A 213 6.60 -13.77 4.65
CA VAL A 213 6.70 -13.36 3.24
C VAL A 213 7.50 -14.44 2.53
N GLY A 214 7.03 -14.85 1.34
CA GLY A 214 7.64 -15.91 0.55
C GLY A 214 7.44 -17.31 1.15
N ILE A 215 7.12 -18.29 0.31
CA ILE A 215 7.10 -19.72 0.70
C ILE A 215 7.62 -20.65 -0.39
N ILE A 216 7.72 -20.17 -1.64
CA ILE A 216 8.08 -20.98 -2.78
C ILE A 216 9.60 -21.14 -2.82
N GLN A 217 10.05 -22.37 -2.67
CA GLN A 217 11.46 -22.73 -2.53
C GLN A 217 12.21 -22.73 -3.87
N LYS A 218 13.55 -22.65 -3.80
CA LYS A 218 14.45 -22.52 -4.97
C LYS A 218 14.47 -23.70 -5.94
N ASP A 219 13.86 -24.81 -5.57
CA ASP A 219 13.69 -25.99 -6.43
C ASP A 219 12.54 -25.84 -7.45
N LYS A 220 11.73 -24.78 -7.34
CA LYS A 220 10.67 -24.44 -8.30
C LYS A 220 11.21 -23.62 -9.47
N ALA A 221 10.48 -23.65 -10.60
CA ALA A 221 10.83 -22.87 -11.79
C ALA A 221 10.80 -21.36 -11.52
N TYR A 222 9.82 -20.93 -10.73
CA TYR A 222 9.61 -19.54 -10.35
C TYR A 222 9.55 -19.41 -8.82
N PRO A 223 10.68 -19.45 -8.12
CA PRO A 223 10.72 -19.36 -6.66
C PRO A 223 10.41 -17.94 -6.18
N ASP A 224 10.10 -17.82 -4.87
CA ASP A 224 10.21 -16.53 -4.20
C ASP A 224 11.70 -16.20 -4.02
N SER A 225 12.10 -14.99 -4.41
CA SER A 225 13.50 -14.51 -4.29
C SER A 225 14.01 -14.57 -2.85
N GLY A 226 13.12 -14.31 -1.88
CA GLY A 226 13.41 -14.40 -0.46
C GLY A 226 12.24 -14.92 0.35
N ILE A 227 12.58 -15.56 1.46
CA ILE A 227 11.62 -16.17 2.39
C ILE A 227 11.96 -15.70 3.80
N ARG A 228 10.95 -15.21 4.51
CA ARG A 228 11.06 -14.80 5.92
C ARG A 228 9.80 -15.20 6.67
N LYS A 229 9.98 -15.88 7.80
CA LYS A 229 8.89 -16.31 8.68
C LYS A 229 9.20 -15.99 10.13
N VAL A 230 8.19 -15.60 10.88
CA VAL A 230 8.21 -15.49 12.34
C VAL A 230 7.17 -16.45 12.88
N ASP A 231 7.64 -17.44 13.65
CA ASP A 231 6.82 -18.50 14.23
C ASP A 231 6.55 -18.27 15.73
N GLY A 232 5.55 -18.98 16.26
CA GLY A 232 5.31 -19.05 17.70
C GLY A 232 4.72 -17.77 18.30
N ILE A 233 4.09 -16.93 17.48
CA ILE A 233 3.41 -15.72 17.94
C ILE A 233 2.16 -16.14 18.70
N VAL A 234 2.00 -15.62 19.91
CA VAL A 234 0.81 -15.82 20.75
C VAL A 234 0.02 -14.52 20.78
N LEU A 235 -1.18 -14.53 20.20
CA LEU A 235 -2.00 -13.32 20.09
C LEU A 235 -2.70 -12.98 21.41
N THR A 236 -2.94 -11.69 21.63
CA THR A 236 -3.83 -11.20 22.68
C THR A 236 -5.24 -10.94 22.14
N ARG A 237 -6.18 -10.62 23.04
CA ARG A 237 -7.52 -10.17 22.65
C ARG A 237 -7.55 -8.77 22.06
N GLU A 238 -6.58 -7.95 22.42
CA GLU A 238 -6.42 -6.60 21.89
C GLU A 238 -5.63 -6.63 20.58
N TRP A 239 -5.96 -5.70 19.69
CA TRP A 239 -5.17 -5.44 18.49
C TRP A 239 -3.74 -5.05 18.86
N GLN A 240 -2.77 -5.77 18.29
CA GLN A 240 -1.36 -5.45 18.44
C GLN A 240 -0.69 -5.39 17.07
N ARG A 241 0.27 -4.48 16.94
CA ARG A 241 1.12 -4.39 15.76
C ARG A 241 2.23 -5.45 15.85
N TYR A 242 2.40 -6.20 14.78
CA TYR A 242 3.48 -7.14 14.57
C TYR A 242 4.35 -6.66 13.40
N THR A 243 5.65 -6.92 13.49
CA THR A 243 6.63 -6.49 12.50
C THR A 243 7.54 -7.66 12.14
N ILE A 244 7.54 -8.04 10.87
CA ILE A 244 8.45 -9.06 10.33
C ILE A 244 9.62 -8.31 9.68
N PRO A 245 10.84 -8.39 10.25
CA PRO A 245 11.99 -7.68 9.70
C PRO A 245 12.43 -8.32 8.38
N LEU A 246 12.57 -7.49 7.34
CA LEU A 246 12.94 -7.90 5.98
C LEU A 246 14.33 -7.41 5.55
N LYS A 247 15.06 -6.70 6.42
CA LYS A 247 16.45 -6.31 6.13
C LYS A 247 17.29 -7.53 5.74
N LYS A 248 17.98 -7.43 4.59
CA LYS A 248 18.83 -8.48 3.98
C LYS A 248 18.07 -9.66 3.38
N VAL A 249 16.74 -9.60 3.30
CA VAL A 249 15.96 -10.54 2.48
C VAL A 249 16.00 -10.02 1.05
N ASP A 250 16.25 -10.91 0.09
CA ASP A 250 16.09 -10.58 -1.34
C ASP A 250 14.59 -10.51 -1.64
N LEU A 251 14.13 -9.35 -2.10
CA LEU A 251 12.72 -9.08 -2.36
C LEU A 251 12.48 -8.69 -3.82
N SER A 252 13.43 -9.00 -4.71
CA SER A 252 13.39 -8.63 -6.13
C SER A 252 12.24 -9.31 -6.90
N SER A 253 11.72 -10.43 -6.39
CA SER A 253 10.56 -11.12 -6.96
C SER A 253 9.83 -11.92 -5.90
N ILE A 254 8.68 -11.40 -5.44
CA ILE A 254 7.84 -12.00 -4.39
C ILE A 254 6.47 -12.36 -4.96
N LYS A 255 6.27 -13.66 -5.20
CA LYS A 255 5.00 -14.24 -5.62
C LYS A 255 4.09 -14.47 -4.43
N THR A 256 4.65 -14.68 -3.25
CA THR A 256 3.89 -14.87 -2.01
C THR A 256 4.07 -13.68 -1.06
N GLY A 257 3.20 -12.67 -1.18
CA GLY A 257 3.34 -11.41 -0.43
C GLY A 257 3.08 -11.53 1.07
N PHE A 258 2.11 -12.34 1.48
CA PHE A 258 1.80 -12.55 2.90
C PHE A 258 1.41 -13.99 3.15
N VAL A 259 1.89 -14.54 4.27
CA VAL A 259 1.54 -15.88 4.73
C VAL A 259 1.15 -15.83 6.18
N VAL A 260 0.00 -16.43 6.50
CA VAL A 260 -0.43 -16.71 7.87
C VAL A 260 -0.71 -18.20 8.03
N THR A 261 -0.25 -18.77 9.15
CA THR A 261 -0.61 -20.13 9.56
C THR A 261 -1.13 -20.14 10.99
N LEU A 262 -2.19 -20.90 11.23
CA LEU A 262 -2.79 -21.16 12.54
C LEU A 262 -2.39 -22.54 13.04
N THR A 263 -2.12 -22.63 14.34
CA THR A 263 -1.99 -23.93 15.02
C THR A 263 -3.31 -24.32 15.67
N GLY A 264 -3.83 -25.50 15.34
CA GLY A 264 -5.05 -26.04 15.93
C GLY A 264 -4.94 -26.29 17.43
N ARG A 265 -6.08 -26.24 18.11
CA ARG A 265 -6.23 -26.60 19.53
C ARG A 265 -7.57 -27.30 19.77
N ARG A 266 -7.83 -27.71 21.02
CA ARG A 266 -9.07 -28.42 21.39
C ARG A 266 -10.36 -27.66 21.04
N THR A 267 -10.30 -26.33 21.01
CA THR A 267 -11.39 -25.43 20.63
C THR A 267 -11.06 -24.71 19.32
N PRO A 268 -12.05 -24.23 18.57
CA PRO A 268 -11.81 -23.40 17.39
C PRO A 268 -10.85 -22.24 17.68
N VAL A 269 -10.01 -21.95 16.70
CA VAL A 269 -9.07 -20.84 16.70
C VAL A 269 -9.63 -19.79 15.76
N THR A 270 -9.84 -18.58 16.25
CA THR A 270 -10.26 -17.46 15.41
C THR A 270 -9.31 -16.31 15.67
N VAL A 271 -8.77 -15.75 14.59
CA VAL A 271 -7.88 -14.60 14.63
C VAL A 271 -8.38 -13.55 13.63
N TYR A 272 -8.03 -12.31 13.93
CA TYR A 272 -8.34 -11.15 13.12
C TYR A 272 -7.04 -10.51 12.68
N LEU A 273 -6.95 -10.13 11.40
CA LEU A 273 -5.80 -9.48 10.80
C LEU A 273 -6.26 -8.22 10.07
N ASP A 274 -5.42 -7.20 10.07
CA ASP A 274 -5.74 -5.91 9.47
C ASP A 274 -4.45 -5.17 9.06
N SER A 275 -4.57 -4.25 8.11
CA SER A 275 -3.54 -3.26 7.75
C SER A 275 -2.18 -3.90 7.46
N ILE A 276 -2.18 -4.88 6.55
CA ILE A 276 -1.01 -5.70 6.22
C ILE A 276 -0.24 -4.99 5.10
N ARG A 277 0.97 -4.51 5.39
CA ARG A 277 1.71 -3.67 4.45
C ARG A 277 3.23 -3.80 4.56
N PHE A 278 3.90 -3.75 3.42
CA PHE A 278 5.34 -3.58 3.33
C PHE A 278 5.70 -2.12 3.54
N VAL A 279 6.70 -1.85 4.38
CA VAL A 279 7.17 -0.49 4.72
C VAL A 279 8.68 -0.38 4.54
N ARG A 280 9.17 0.85 4.42
CA ARG A 280 10.58 1.20 4.28
C ARG A 280 11.13 1.88 5.52
#